data_AF-A0A7Z9WV16-F1
#
_entry.id   AF-A0A7Z9WV16-F1
#
_cell.length_a   1.000
_cell.length_b   1.000
_cell.length_c   1.000
_cell.angle_alpha   90.00
_cell.angle_beta   90.00
_cell.angle_gamma   90.00
#
_symmetry.space_group_name_H-M   'P 1'
#
loop_
_entity.id
_entity.type
_entity.pdbx_description
1 polymer ?
#
loop_
_entity_poly.entity_id
_entity_poly.type
_entity_poly.pdbx_seq_one_letter_code
_entity_poly.pdbx_strand_id
1 'polypeptide(L)'
;MQNKRKQKGFTLIEFLLIIAVVGVLIAVAFTIYSSVKKSSDAQAFADKGRAFLSSIENYVRDNNNTYLTGTCNTPTAWSQTPCLDLRNYVGQALANEGWQYTCSSGGNPQIQTPTIVNAEIGFQVAQKLSNFGQSAGWNCSYSDTNKIVSCTNNNITCP
;
A
#
# COMPACT_ATOMS: atom_id res chain seq x y z
N MET A 1 -11.72 56.92 43.88
CA MET A 1 -10.31 56.66 43.52
C MET A 1 -10.29 55.71 42.32
N GLN A 2 -10.02 56.20 41.11
CA GLN A 2 -9.99 55.36 39.90
C GLN A 2 -8.60 54.75 39.73
N ASN A 3 -8.52 53.43 39.94
CA ASN A 3 -7.28 52.65 39.86
C ASN A 3 -6.91 52.47 38.37
N LYS A 4 -5.92 53.22 37.86
CA LYS A 4 -5.44 53.06 36.48
C LYS A 4 -4.76 51.70 36.34
N ARG A 5 -5.44 50.74 35.70
CA ARG A 5 -4.83 49.47 35.30
C ARG A 5 -3.72 49.75 34.29
N LYS A 6 -2.47 49.44 34.63
CA LYS A 6 -1.34 49.51 33.70
C LYS A 6 -1.57 48.49 32.58
N GLN A 7 -1.89 48.95 31.37
CA GLN A 7 -1.87 48.09 30.19
C GLN A 7 -0.41 47.77 29.86
N LYS A 8 0.02 46.53 30.14
CA LYS A 8 1.29 46.00 29.65
C LYS A 8 1.12 45.72 28.17
N GLY A 9 1.70 46.57 27.31
CA GLY A 9 1.80 46.32 25.88
C GLY A 9 2.79 45.20 25.60
N PHE A 10 2.48 44.36 24.61
CA PHE A 10 3.38 43.33 24.09
C PHE A 10 4.61 43.99 23.48
N THR A 11 5.82 43.52 23.80
CA THR A 11 7.02 44.14 23.23
C THR A 11 7.28 43.60 21.82
N LEU A 12 7.69 44.46 20.87
CA LEU A 12 8.01 44.02 19.51
C LEU A 12 9.11 42.94 19.50
N ILE A 13 10.06 43.05 20.41
CA ILE A 13 11.15 42.07 20.56
C ILE A 13 10.64 40.70 21.03
N GLU A 14 9.60 40.67 21.87
CA GLU A 14 8.97 39.44 22.33
C GLU A 14 8.29 38.73 21.17
N PHE A 15 7.63 39.47 20.27
CA PHE A 15 7.07 38.88 19.05
C PHE A 15 8.15 38.36 18.10
N LEU A 16 9.25 39.11 17.94
CA LEU A 16 10.37 38.74 17.06
C LEU A 16 11.08 37.46 17.51
N LEU A 17 11.31 37.30 18.82
CA LEU A 17 11.93 36.07 19.34
C LEU A 17 10.99 34.86 19.18
N ILE A 18 9.67 35.05 19.35
CA ILE A 18 8.68 33.97 19.19
C ILE A 18 8.67 33.46 17.75
N ILE A 19 8.59 34.34 16.75
CA ILE A 19 8.57 33.90 15.35
C ILE A 19 9.90 33.21 14.96
N ALA A 20 11.02 33.64 15.54
CA ALA A 20 12.31 32.99 15.32
C ALA A 20 12.33 31.55 15.84
N VAL A 21 11.86 31.33 17.08
CA VAL A 21 11.79 29.98 17.67
C VAL A 21 10.77 29.10 16.93
N VAL A 22 9.58 29.61 16.62
CA VAL A 22 8.55 28.88 15.87
C VAL A 22 9.06 28.48 14.48
N GLY A 23 9.81 29.36 13.80
CA GLY A 23 10.41 29.06 12.49
C GLY A 23 11.37 27.87 12.54
N VAL A 24 12.22 27.77 13.57
CA VAL A 24 13.14 26.64 13.76
C VAL A 24 12.37 25.34 14.03
N LEU A 25 11.32 25.38 14.86
CA LEU A 25 10.50 24.20 15.17
C LEU A 25 9.80 23.64 13.92
N ILE A 26 9.23 24.52 13.07
CA ILE A 26 8.55 24.11 11.84
C ILE A 26 9.54 23.46 10.86
N ALA A 27 10.76 23.98 10.75
CA ALA A 27 11.77 23.44 9.84
C ALA A 27 12.14 21.98 10.16
N VAL A 28 12.32 21.64 11.43
CA VAL A 28 12.61 20.25 11.85
C VAL A 28 11.39 19.36 11.72
N ALA A 29 10.20 19.85 12.09
CA ALA A 29 8.97 19.08 11.99
C ALA A 29 8.65 18.66 10.55
N PHE A 30 8.90 19.54 9.58
CA PHE A 30 8.61 19.29 8.17
C PHE A 30 9.43 18.12 7.59
N THR A 31 10.72 18.05 7.92
CA THR A 31 11.61 17.00 7.37
C THR A 31 11.20 15.61 7.88
N ILE A 32 10.92 15.48 9.18
CA ILE A 32 10.50 14.22 9.81
C ILE A 32 9.12 13.78 9.30
N TYR A 33 8.16 14.71 9.20
CA TYR A 33 6.81 14.38 8.77
C TYR A 33 6.80 13.73 7.37
N SER A 34 7.64 14.21 6.46
CA SER A 34 7.70 13.68 5.09
C SER A 34 8.12 12.20 5.03
N SER A 35 9.08 11.78 5.86
CA SER A 35 9.55 10.38 5.88
C SER A 35 8.58 9.45 6.59
N VAL A 36 7.98 9.92 7.70
CA VAL A 36 6.95 9.17 8.44
C VAL A 36 5.74 8.91 7.55
N LYS A 37 5.29 9.93 6.80
CA LYS A 37 4.16 9.78 5.87
C LYS A 37 4.43 8.71 4.80
N LYS A 38 5.60 8.73 4.18
CA LYS A 38 6.01 7.72 3.18
C LYS A 38 6.01 6.31 3.76
N SER A 39 6.57 6.13 4.96
CA SER A 39 6.60 4.83 5.64
C SER A 39 5.20 4.31 5.96
N SER A 40 4.32 5.19 6.43
CA SER A 40 2.91 4.87 6.70
C SER A 40 2.17 4.47 5.41
N ASP A 41 2.42 5.16 4.31
CA ASP A 41 1.81 4.82 3.01
C ASP A 41 2.30 3.46 2.51
N ALA A 42 3.60 3.21 2.59
CA ALA A 42 4.18 1.91 2.26
C ALA A 42 3.62 0.79 3.13
N GLN A 43 3.37 1.05 4.42
CA GLN A 43 2.73 0.09 5.31
C GLN A 43 1.29 -0.21 4.89
N ALA A 44 0.49 0.83 4.62
CA ALA A 44 -0.89 0.66 4.19
C ALA A 44 -1.02 -0.14 2.88
N PHE A 45 -0.16 0.13 1.89
CA PHE A 45 -0.13 -0.65 0.65
C PHE A 45 0.30 -2.10 0.88
N ALA A 46 1.31 -2.32 1.73
CA ALA A 46 1.75 -3.67 2.07
C ALA A 46 0.65 -4.46 2.79
N ASP A 47 -0.10 -3.84 3.70
CA ASP A 47 -1.18 -4.52 4.42
C ASP A 47 -2.35 -4.90 3.51
N LYS A 48 -2.70 -4.03 2.55
CA LYS A 48 -3.65 -4.39 1.48
C LYS A 48 -3.15 -5.56 0.63
N GLY A 49 -1.87 -5.57 0.25
CA GLY A 49 -1.29 -6.66 -0.53
C GLY A 49 -1.21 -7.98 0.24
N ARG A 50 -0.96 -7.94 1.55
CA ARG A 50 -1.02 -9.11 2.43
C ARG A 50 -2.43 -9.68 2.53
N ALA A 51 -3.43 -8.80 2.69
CA ALA A 51 -4.83 -9.20 2.69
C ALA A 51 -5.21 -9.86 1.36
N PHE A 52 -4.77 -9.30 0.24
CA PHE A 52 -5.00 -9.85 -1.09
C PHE A 52 -4.34 -11.24 -1.28
N LEU A 53 -3.05 -11.36 -0.97
CA LEU A 53 -2.34 -12.64 -0.98
C LEU A 53 -3.05 -13.69 -0.12
N SER A 54 -3.36 -13.34 1.14
CA SER A 54 -4.06 -14.22 2.08
C SER A 54 -5.42 -14.67 1.55
N SER A 55 -6.18 -13.77 0.92
CA SER A 55 -7.48 -14.12 0.33
C SER A 55 -7.37 -15.09 -0.85
N ILE A 56 -6.30 -15.00 -1.66
CA ILE A 56 -6.02 -15.97 -2.72
C ILE A 56 -5.68 -17.32 -2.11
N GLU A 57 -4.82 -17.37 -1.09
CA GLU A 57 -4.49 -18.62 -0.41
C GLU A 57 -5.72 -19.27 0.24
N ASN A 58 -6.65 -18.46 0.78
CA ASN A 58 -7.93 -18.96 1.30
C ASN A 58 -8.80 -19.54 0.18
N TYR A 59 -8.89 -18.86 -0.97
CA TYR A 59 -9.59 -19.41 -2.14
C TYR A 59 -9.00 -20.77 -2.54
N VAL A 60 -7.68 -20.85 -2.65
CA VAL A 60 -6.96 -22.07 -3.05
C VAL A 60 -7.24 -23.20 -2.07
N ARG A 61 -7.21 -22.92 -0.76
CA ARG A 61 -7.53 -23.89 0.29
C ARG A 61 -8.95 -24.44 0.17
N ASP A 62 -9.92 -23.59 -0.15
CA ASP A 62 -11.34 -23.97 -0.28
C ASP A 62 -11.65 -24.63 -1.63
N ASN A 63 -10.77 -24.47 -2.62
CA ASN A 63 -10.92 -25.02 -3.98
C ASN A 63 -9.86 -26.09 -4.27
N ASN A 64 -9.74 -27.09 -3.38
CA ASN A 64 -8.92 -28.29 -3.60
C ASN A 64 -7.44 -27.97 -3.93
N ASN A 65 -6.85 -26.97 -3.27
CA ASN A 65 -5.48 -26.51 -3.52
C ASN A 65 -5.23 -26.09 -4.98
N THR A 66 -6.26 -25.61 -5.66
CA THR A 66 -6.21 -25.24 -7.07
C THR A 66 -6.37 -23.73 -7.21
N TYR A 67 -5.45 -23.10 -7.94
CA TYR A 67 -5.53 -21.68 -8.26
C TYR A 67 -6.55 -21.43 -9.37
N LEU A 68 -7.20 -20.26 -9.32
CA LEU A 68 -8.16 -19.87 -10.34
C LEU A 68 -7.42 -19.58 -11.66
N THR A 69 -7.65 -20.37 -12.71
CA THR A 69 -7.13 -20.02 -14.04
C THR A 69 -7.94 -18.88 -14.65
N GLY A 70 -7.32 -17.71 -14.80
CA GLY A 70 -7.95 -16.50 -15.29
C GLY A 70 -7.10 -15.24 -15.11
N THR A 71 -7.56 -14.15 -15.74
CA THR A 71 -6.94 -12.83 -15.66
C THR A 71 -7.96 -11.81 -15.16
N CYS A 72 -7.74 -11.35 -13.93
CA CYS A 72 -8.57 -10.38 -13.21
C CYS A 72 -7.79 -9.07 -13.10
N ASN A 73 -7.70 -8.31 -14.19
CA ASN A 73 -6.84 -7.13 -14.30
C ASN A 73 -7.59 -5.79 -14.40
N THR A 74 -8.92 -5.82 -14.48
CA THR A 74 -9.78 -4.63 -14.56
C THR A 74 -10.97 -4.78 -13.61
N PRO A 75 -11.58 -3.67 -13.14
CA PRO A 75 -12.79 -3.73 -12.32
C PRO A 75 -13.95 -4.52 -12.99
N THR A 76 -14.04 -4.45 -14.32
CA THR A 76 -15.03 -5.22 -15.08
C THR A 76 -14.70 -6.70 -15.15
N ALA A 77 -13.42 -7.08 -15.23
CA ALA A 77 -13.01 -8.49 -15.15
C ALA A 77 -13.39 -9.10 -13.80
N TRP A 78 -13.18 -8.39 -12.69
CA TRP A 78 -13.60 -8.82 -11.34
C TRP A 78 -15.10 -9.06 -11.20
N SER A 79 -15.93 -8.52 -12.10
CA SER A 79 -17.38 -8.67 -12.07
C SER A 79 -17.90 -9.78 -12.98
N GLN A 80 -17.00 -10.56 -13.60
CA GLN A 80 -17.34 -11.62 -14.55
C GLN A 80 -16.64 -12.92 -14.17
N THR A 81 -17.22 -14.05 -14.57
CA THR A 81 -16.57 -15.36 -14.41
C THR A 81 -15.31 -15.43 -15.30
N PRO A 82 -14.20 -16.02 -14.81
CA PRO A 82 -14.08 -16.75 -13.55
C PRO A 82 -13.70 -15.88 -12.33
N CYS A 83 -13.33 -14.61 -12.53
CA CYS A 83 -12.87 -13.71 -11.46
C CYS A 83 -13.92 -13.37 -10.41
N LEU A 84 -15.20 -13.49 -10.75
CA LEU A 84 -16.32 -13.31 -9.83
C LEU A 84 -16.22 -14.24 -8.61
N ASP A 85 -15.73 -15.47 -8.80
CA ASP A 85 -15.60 -16.45 -7.72
C ASP A 85 -14.48 -16.03 -6.75
N LEU A 86 -13.34 -15.60 -7.28
CA LEU A 86 -12.22 -15.08 -6.48
C LEU A 86 -12.57 -13.76 -5.76
N ARG A 87 -13.42 -12.93 -6.37
CA ARG A 87 -13.87 -11.65 -5.79
C ARG A 87 -14.54 -11.84 -4.42
N ASN A 88 -15.25 -12.95 -4.21
CA ASN A 88 -15.93 -13.21 -2.94
C ASN A 88 -14.94 -13.42 -1.77
N TYR A 89 -13.70 -13.83 -2.07
CA TYR A 89 -12.63 -13.99 -1.10
C TYR A 89 -11.82 -12.70 -0.92
N VAL A 90 -11.44 -12.08 -2.03
CA VAL A 90 -10.65 -10.83 -2.07
C VAL A 90 -11.41 -9.65 -1.48
N GLY A 91 -12.74 -9.64 -1.64
CA GLY A 91 -13.60 -8.54 -1.26
C GLY A 91 -13.67 -7.43 -2.31
N GLN A 92 -14.81 -6.77 -2.39
CA GLN A 92 -15.11 -5.78 -3.43
C GLN A 92 -14.20 -4.54 -3.37
N ALA A 93 -13.76 -4.14 -2.18
CA ALA A 93 -12.92 -2.96 -2.01
C ALA A 93 -11.55 -3.13 -2.72
N LEU A 94 -10.87 -4.26 -2.48
CA LEU A 94 -9.58 -4.53 -3.12
C LEU A 94 -9.72 -4.81 -4.63
N ALA A 95 -10.77 -5.51 -5.04
CA ALA A 95 -11.04 -5.79 -6.46
C ALA A 95 -11.22 -4.50 -7.31
N ASN A 96 -11.79 -3.44 -6.73
CA ASN A 96 -12.04 -2.17 -7.42
C ASN A 96 -10.88 -1.17 -7.31
N GLU A 97 -9.91 -1.41 -6.42
CA GLU A 97 -8.77 -0.53 -6.21
C GLU A 97 -7.65 -0.70 -7.24
N GLY A 98 -7.85 -1.51 -8.28
CA GLY A 98 -6.85 -1.75 -9.34
C GLY A 98 -5.87 -2.87 -9.02
N TRP A 99 -6.16 -3.70 -8.03
CA TRP A 99 -5.42 -4.94 -7.78
C TRP A 99 -5.70 -5.93 -8.90
N GLN A 100 -4.65 -6.63 -9.32
CA GLN A 100 -4.72 -7.57 -10.41
C GLN A 100 -4.27 -8.95 -9.97
N TYR A 101 -4.95 -9.96 -10.49
CA TYR A 101 -4.57 -11.36 -10.36
C TYR A 101 -4.48 -11.99 -11.75
N THR A 102 -3.44 -12.75 -12.04
CA THR A 102 -3.34 -13.51 -13.27
C THR A 102 -2.80 -14.90 -13.00
N CYS A 103 -3.37 -15.88 -13.68
CA CYS A 103 -2.96 -17.27 -13.59
C CYS A 103 -3.36 -17.93 -14.91
N SER A 104 -2.40 -18.05 -15.83
CA SER A 104 -2.59 -18.70 -17.13
C SER A 104 -2.32 -20.19 -16.99
N SER A 105 -3.04 -21.06 -17.70
CA SER A 105 -2.79 -22.51 -17.67
C SER A 105 -1.32 -22.83 -17.97
N GLY A 106 -0.70 -23.63 -17.11
CA GLY A 106 0.74 -23.95 -17.17
C GLY A 106 1.69 -22.84 -16.73
N GLY A 107 1.18 -21.65 -16.39
CA GLY A 107 1.95 -20.53 -15.85
C GLY A 107 1.99 -20.50 -14.32
N ASN A 108 2.56 -19.45 -13.75
CA ASN A 108 2.61 -19.23 -12.31
C ASN A 108 1.59 -18.17 -11.90
N PRO A 109 0.91 -18.28 -10.73
CA PRO A 109 -0.01 -17.25 -10.29
C PRO A 109 0.76 -15.95 -9.98
N GLN A 110 0.23 -14.83 -10.46
CA GLN A 110 0.77 -13.49 -10.30
C GLN A 110 -0.26 -12.59 -9.63
N ILE A 111 0.23 -11.64 -8.85
CA ILE A 111 -0.54 -10.55 -8.27
C ILE A 111 0.17 -9.24 -8.58
N GLN A 112 -0.58 -8.22 -8.98
CA GLN A 112 -0.03 -6.88 -9.18
C GLN A 112 -0.79 -5.86 -8.35
N THR A 113 -0.05 -4.97 -7.72
CA THR A 113 -0.62 -3.84 -6.99
C THR A 113 -1.17 -2.81 -7.98
N PRO A 114 -2.06 -1.92 -7.52
CA PRO A 114 -2.32 -0.65 -8.20
C PRO A 114 -1.04 0.15 -8.39
N THR A 115 -1.10 1.19 -9.21
CA THR A 115 0.05 2.07 -9.49
C THR A 115 0.54 2.78 -8.22
N ILE A 116 1.83 2.60 -7.92
CA ILE A 116 2.58 3.26 -6.85
C ILE A 116 3.61 4.17 -7.51
N VAL A 117 3.27 5.45 -7.70
CA VAL A 117 4.12 6.42 -8.40
C VAL A 117 5.44 6.73 -7.69
N ASN A 118 5.46 6.58 -6.37
CA ASN A 118 6.65 6.81 -5.58
C ASN A 118 7.50 5.54 -5.52
N ALA A 119 8.66 5.55 -6.19
CA ALA A 119 9.54 4.40 -6.28
C ALA A 119 10.01 3.89 -4.90
N GLU A 120 10.35 4.78 -3.98
CA GLU A 120 10.78 4.43 -2.62
C GLU A 120 9.69 3.65 -1.87
N ILE A 121 8.44 4.10 -1.96
CA ILE A 121 7.28 3.39 -1.42
C ILE A 121 7.09 2.05 -2.13
N GLY A 122 7.20 2.00 -3.46
CA GLY A 122 7.08 0.78 -4.25
C GLY A 122 8.09 -0.29 -3.85
N PHE A 123 9.37 0.06 -3.71
CA PHE A 123 10.42 -0.85 -3.25
C PHE A 123 10.17 -1.34 -1.81
N GLN A 124 9.71 -0.46 -0.90
CA GLN A 124 9.36 -0.83 0.47
C GLN A 124 8.20 -1.83 0.50
N VAL A 125 7.16 -1.61 -0.31
CA VAL A 125 6.00 -2.51 -0.42
C VAL A 125 6.44 -3.86 -0.97
N ALA A 126 7.23 -3.90 -2.04
CA ALA A 126 7.75 -5.15 -2.61
C ALA A 126 8.52 -5.97 -1.57
N GLN A 127 9.42 -5.35 -0.81
CA GLN A 127 10.16 -6.05 0.26
C GLN A 127 9.24 -6.57 1.37
N LYS A 128 8.27 -5.76 1.83
CA LYS A 128 7.32 -6.18 2.88
C LYS A 128 6.42 -7.32 2.43
N LEU A 129 6.01 -7.34 1.16
CA LEU A 129 5.22 -8.43 0.58
C LEU A 129 6.05 -9.69 0.34
N SER A 130 7.28 -9.56 -0.17
CA SER A 130 8.21 -10.69 -0.30
C SER A 130 8.47 -11.37 1.03
N ASN A 131 8.74 -10.61 2.10
CA ASN A 131 9.00 -11.19 3.42
C ASN A 131 7.78 -11.89 4.02
N PHE A 132 6.56 -11.42 3.70
CA PHE A 132 5.33 -12.08 4.12
C PHE A 132 5.07 -13.36 3.31
N GLY A 133 5.18 -13.23 1.99
CA GLY A 133 4.84 -14.27 1.02
C GLY A 133 5.90 -15.37 0.87
N GLN A 134 7.12 -15.17 1.36
CA GLN A 134 8.22 -16.13 1.29
C GLN A 134 7.84 -17.52 1.83
N SER A 135 7.09 -17.57 2.94
CA SER A 135 6.64 -18.85 3.52
C SER A 135 5.70 -19.65 2.61
N ALA A 136 4.98 -18.96 1.72
CA ALA A 136 4.08 -19.54 0.74
C ALA A 136 4.69 -19.62 -0.68
N GLY A 137 5.93 -19.15 -0.89
CA GLY A 137 6.62 -19.17 -2.19
C GLY A 137 6.44 -17.92 -3.07
N TRP A 138 5.79 -16.88 -2.56
CA TRP A 138 5.58 -15.62 -3.29
C TRP A 138 6.83 -14.74 -3.25
N ASN A 139 7.30 -14.35 -4.44
CA ASN A 139 8.39 -13.42 -4.64
C ASN A 139 7.87 -12.13 -5.27
N CYS A 140 8.06 -11.00 -4.60
CA CYS A 140 7.56 -9.71 -5.04
C CYS A 140 8.70 -8.77 -5.45
N SER A 141 8.48 -8.01 -6.52
CA SER A 141 9.41 -7.02 -7.03
C SER A 141 8.67 -5.76 -7.48
N TYR A 142 9.33 -4.61 -7.39
CA TYR A 142 8.79 -3.35 -7.88
C TYR A 142 9.37 -3.05 -9.26
N SER A 143 8.50 -2.68 -10.22
CA SER A 143 8.90 -2.19 -11.54
C SER A 143 8.79 -0.68 -11.57
N ASP A 144 9.92 0.03 -11.75
CA ASP A 144 9.88 1.49 -11.85
C ASP A 144 9.39 1.99 -13.21
N THR A 145 9.38 1.13 -14.24
CA THR A 145 8.79 1.43 -15.55
C THR A 145 7.27 1.45 -15.46
N ASN A 146 6.68 0.41 -14.87
CA ASN A 146 5.23 0.26 -14.78
C ASN A 146 4.65 0.86 -13.49
N LYS A 147 5.51 1.28 -12.55
CA LYS A 147 5.14 1.82 -11.23
C LYS A 147 4.22 0.88 -10.46
N ILE A 148 4.49 -0.43 -10.49
CA ILE A 148 3.69 -1.47 -9.80
C ILE A 148 4.60 -2.42 -9.04
N VAL A 149 4.06 -3.04 -7.99
CA VAL A 149 4.67 -4.24 -7.39
C VAL A 149 4.00 -5.47 -7.98
N SER A 150 4.81 -6.41 -8.48
CA SER A 150 4.37 -7.70 -9.00
C SER A 150 4.90 -8.81 -8.09
N CYS A 151 4.00 -9.67 -7.63
CA CYS A 151 4.28 -10.86 -6.84
C CYS A 151 3.99 -12.11 -7.65
N THR A 152 4.88 -13.09 -7.58
CA THR A 152 4.84 -14.33 -8.36
C THR A 152 5.11 -15.52 -7.46
N ASN A 153 4.30 -16.57 -7.52
CA ASN A 153 4.63 -17.85 -6.88
C ASN A 153 5.23 -18.84 -7.88
N ASN A 154 6.56 -18.96 -7.92
CA ASN A 154 7.26 -19.84 -8.85
C ASN A 154 7.15 -21.34 -8.51
N ASN A 155 6.71 -21.66 -7.30
CA ASN A 155 6.62 -23.05 -6.83
C ASN A 155 5.30 -23.72 -7.23
N ILE A 156 4.38 -22.96 -7.84
CA ILE A 156 3.03 -23.40 -8.14
C ILE A 156 2.75 -23.15 -9.62
N THR A 157 2.16 -24.15 -10.26
CA THR A 157 1.69 -24.06 -11.64
C THR A 157 0.17 -24.01 -11.64
N CYS A 158 -0.35 -23.00 -12.33
CA CYS A 158 -1.77 -22.85 -12.61
C CYS A 158 -2.28 -24.03 -13.46
N PRO A 159 -3.47 -24.57 -13.15
CA PRO A 159 -4.07 -25.65 -13.92
C PRO A 159 -4.39 -25.20 -15.37
#